data_AF-A0A5E6M999-F1
#
_entry.id   AF-A0A5E6M999-F1
#
_cell.length_a   1.000
_cell.length_b   1.000
_cell.length_c   1.000
_cell.angle_alpha   90.00
_cell.angle_beta   90.00
_cell.angle_gamma   90.00
#
_symmetry.space_group_name_H-M   'P 1'
#
loop_
_entity.id
_entity.type
_entity.pdbx_description
1 polymer ?
#
loop_
_entity_poly.entity_id
_entity_poly.type
_entity_poly.pdbx_seq_one_letter_code
_entity_poly.pdbx_strand_id
1 'polypeptide(L)'
;ALRAAETDALALGTIANRGMSVWPFGLGETLLAGPFQCRFLAKDRLAAVSQQAIVDLLGSVEAAGIEFTKMELLYTFNGTEGFSRSQGA
;
A
#
# COMPACT_ATOMS: atom_id res chain seq x y z
N ALA A 1 -4.92 -12.44 1.12
CA ALA A 1 -3.95 -12.11 2.18
C ALA A 1 -3.91 -10.60 2.43
N LEU A 2 -3.37 -9.76 1.53
CA LEU A 2 -3.21 -8.31 1.79
C LEU A 2 -4.49 -7.51 2.14
N ARG A 3 -5.64 -7.82 1.53
CA ARG A 3 -6.92 -7.21 1.94
C ARG A 3 -7.32 -7.55 3.39
N ALA A 4 -6.92 -8.71 3.89
CA ALA A 4 -7.16 -9.10 5.28
C ALA A 4 -6.17 -8.43 6.25
N ALA A 5 -5.09 -7.82 5.73
CA ALA A 5 -4.13 -7.06 6.52
C ALA A 5 -4.54 -5.59 6.71
N GLU A 6 -5.68 -5.17 6.16
CA GLU A 6 -6.23 -3.84 6.42
C GLU A 6 -6.55 -3.66 7.90
N THR A 7 -6.35 -2.46 8.42
CA THR A 7 -6.65 -2.10 9.81
C THR A 7 -7.80 -1.11 9.85
N ASP A 8 -8.24 -0.71 11.04
CA ASP A 8 -9.27 0.32 11.20
C ASP A 8 -8.83 1.67 10.61
N ALA A 9 -7.53 1.94 10.55
CA ALA A 9 -6.98 3.18 10.01
C ALA A 9 -6.57 3.10 8.53
N LEU A 10 -6.10 1.94 8.05
CA LEU A 10 -5.41 1.81 6.77
C LEU A 10 -6.07 0.74 5.88
N ALA A 11 -6.35 1.10 4.63
CA ALA A 11 -6.92 0.21 3.61
C ALA A 11 -5.97 0.03 2.42
N LEU A 12 -6.02 -1.14 1.77
CA LEU A 12 -5.23 -1.43 0.58
C LEU A 12 -5.81 -0.66 -0.62
N GLY A 13 -5.05 0.29 -1.15
CA GLY A 13 -5.44 1.08 -2.31
C GLY A 13 -5.00 0.47 -3.64
N THR A 14 -3.76 -0.02 -3.72
CA THR A 14 -3.18 -0.50 -4.99
C THR A 14 -2.09 -1.54 -4.74
N ILE A 15 -1.95 -2.50 -5.64
CA ILE A 15 -0.76 -3.34 -5.74
C ILE A 15 -0.12 -3.07 -7.09
N ALA A 16 1.18 -2.78 -7.09
CA ALA A 16 1.95 -2.54 -8.29
C ALA A 16 3.16 -3.48 -8.39
N ASN A 17 3.55 -3.85 -9.61
CA ASN A 17 4.82 -4.52 -9.88
C ASN A 17 5.60 -3.67 -10.90
N ARG A 18 6.87 -3.37 -10.60
CA ARG A 18 7.75 -2.55 -11.45
C ARG A 18 7.12 -1.21 -11.89
N GLY A 19 6.33 -0.59 -11.01
CA GLY A 19 5.67 0.70 -11.25
C GLY A 19 4.34 0.65 -11.98
N MET A 20 3.88 -0.54 -12.41
CA MET A 20 2.57 -0.73 -13.06
C MET A 20 1.55 -1.27 -12.05
N SER A 21 0.37 -0.67 -12.00
CA SER A 21 -0.76 -1.21 -11.24
C SER A 21 -1.17 -2.57 -11.79
N VAL A 22 -1.23 -3.58 -10.92
CA VAL A 22 -1.68 -4.95 -11.27
C VAL A 22 -2.97 -5.34 -10.52
N TRP A 23 -3.38 -4.53 -9.55
CA TRP A 23 -4.62 -4.66 -8.81
C TRP A 23 -5.11 -3.26 -8.40
N PRO A 24 -6.42 -2.94 -8.49
CA PRO A 24 -7.55 -3.86 -8.74
C PRO A 24 -7.75 -4.26 -10.21
N PHE A 25 -7.20 -3.50 -11.15
CA PHE A 25 -7.28 -3.79 -12.57
C PHE A 25 -5.90 -4.23 -13.06
N GLY A 26 -5.79 -5.50 -13.47
CA GLY A 26 -4.58 -6.01 -14.11
C GLY A 26 -4.73 -5.94 -15.62
N LEU A 27 -3.84 -5.21 -16.30
CA LEU A 27 -3.65 -5.40 -17.74
C LEU A 27 -2.98 -6.77 -17.96
N GLY A 28 -3.54 -7.53 -18.90
CA GLY A 28 -3.16 -8.91 -19.21
C GLY A 28 -1.65 -9.12 -19.38
N GLU A 29 -1.20 -10.30 -18.98
CA GLU A 29 0.16 -10.83 -19.08
C GLU A 29 1.28 -9.83 -18.75
N THR A 30 1.14 -9.11 -17.62
CA THR A 30 2.32 -8.50 -17.02
C THR A 30 3.22 -9.63 -16.53
N LEU A 31 4.45 -9.75 -17.06
CA LEU A 31 5.50 -10.60 -16.49
C LEU A 31 5.80 -10.13 -15.07
N LEU A 32 5.13 -10.76 -14.10
CA LEU A 32 5.28 -10.47 -12.69
C LEU A 32 6.65 -10.98 -12.22
N ALA A 33 7.49 -10.07 -11.72
CA ALA A 33 8.82 -10.43 -11.25
C ALA A 33 9.26 -9.55 -10.08
N GLY A 34 9.97 -10.15 -9.12
CA GLY A 34 10.54 -9.43 -8.00
C GLY A 34 9.50 -8.90 -7.01
N PRO A 35 9.86 -7.87 -6.20
CA PRO A 35 9.00 -7.36 -5.15
C PRO A 35 7.78 -6.62 -5.71
N PHE A 36 6.67 -6.75 -5.01
CA PHE A 36 5.47 -5.98 -5.24
C PHE A 36 5.43 -4.78 -4.31
N GLN A 37 4.94 -3.65 -4.80
CA GLN A 37 4.65 -2.48 -3.99
C GLN A 37 3.17 -2.48 -3.63
N CYS A 38 2.88 -2.59 -2.33
CA CYS A 38 1.53 -2.55 -1.80
C CYS A 38 1.29 -1.18 -1.15
N ARG A 39 0.30 -0.44 -1.65
CA ARG A 39 -0.04 0.89 -1.14
C ARG A 39 -1.22 0.81 -0.20
N PHE A 40 -0.98 1.15 1.07
CA PHE A 40 -2.04 1.36 2.05
C PHE A 40 -2.27 2.87 2.24
N LEU A 41 -3.53 3.28 2.27
CA LEU A 41 -3.96 4.67 2.45
C LEU A 41 -4.87 4.77 3.66
N ALA A 42 -4.91 5.96 4.28
CA ALA A 42 -5.84 6.25 5.35
C ALA A 42 -7.29 6.03 4.86
N LYS A 43 -8.09 5.29 5.61
CA LYS A 43 -9.52 5.10 5.32
C LYS A 43 -10.29 6.43 5.39
N ASP A 44 -9.92 7.27 6.36
CA ASP A 44 -10.31 8.68 6.40
C ASP A 44 -9.15 9.55 5.91
N ARG A 45 -9.32 10.21 4.76
CA ARG A 45 -8.29 11.07 4.15
C ARG A 45 -8.00 12.33 4.96
N LEU A 46 -8.88 12.72 5.89
CA LEU A 46 -8.69 13.88 6.76
C LEU A 46 -8.04 13.50 8.10
N ALA A 47 -7.99 12.21 8.43
CA ALA A 47 -7.38 11.73 9.66
C ALA A 47 -5.86 11.57 9.51
N ALA A 48 -5.13 12.07 10.52
CA ALA A 48 -3.70 11.80 10.63
C ALA A 48 -3.48 10.32 10.97
N VAL A 49 -2.62 9.65 10.21
CA VAL A 49 -2.17 8.28 10.52
C VAL A 49 -1.08 8.36 11.57
N SER A 50 -1.29 7.71 12.72
CA SER A 50 -0.28 7.63 13.78
C SER A 50 0.81 6.61 13.42
N GLN A 51 1.99 6.75 14.04
CA GLN A 51 3.05 5.74 13.91
C GLN A 51 2.59 4.36 14.43
N GLN A 52 1.77 4.33 15.48
CA GLN A 52 1.23 3.07 15.99
C GLN A 52 0.34 2.37 14.94
N ALA A 53 -0.51 3.11 14.22
CA ALA A 53 -1.34 2.53 13.17
C ALA A 53 -0.50 1.91 12.03
N ILE A 54 0.69 2.45 11.77
CA ILE A 54 1.64 1.87 10.81
C ILE A 54 2.23 0.57 11.36
N VAL A 55 2.65 0.55 12.63
CA VAL A 55 3.16 -0.67 13.29
C VAL A 55 2.09 -1.77 13.31
N ASP A 56 0.84 -1.43 13.63
CA ASP A 56 -0.27 -2.37 13.67
C ASP A 56 -0.54 -2.98 12.28
N LEU A 57 -0.45 -2.17 11.22
CA LEU A 57 -0.52 -2.67 9.84
C LEU A 57 0.62 -3.65 9.54
N LEU A 58 1.87 -3.32 9.90
CA LEU A 58 3.01 -4.21 9.66
C LEU A 58 2.85 -5.54 10.44
N GLY A 59 2.33 -5.49 11.67
CA GLY A 59 1.97 -6.68 12.43
C GLY A 59 0.87 -7.51 11.76
N SER A 60 -0.14 -6.85 11.17
CA SER A 60 -1.20 -7.54 10.42
C SER A 60 -0.68 -8.20 9.14
N VAL A 61 0.26 -7.56 8.44
CA VAL A 61 0.94 -8.11 7.26
C VAL A 61 1.78 -9.34 7.63
N GLU A 62 2.54 -9.26 8.73
CA GLU A 62 3.32 -10.40 9.27
C GLU A 62 2.41 -11.56 9.67
N ALA A 63 1.34 -11.30 10.41
CA ALA A 63 0.38 -12.30 10.85
C ALA A 63 -0.34 -12.98 9.67
N ALA A 64 -0.45 -12.29 8.53
CA ALA A 64 -0.96 -12.84 7.28
C ALA A 64 0.06 -13.72 6.53
N GLY A 65 1.26 -13.91 7.07
CA GLY A 65 2.34 -14.71 6.48
C GLY A 65 3.03 -14.04 5.28
N ILE A 66 2.99 -12.71 5.20
CA ILE A 66 3.54 -11.96 4.08
C ILE A 66 4.85 -11.31 4.50
N GLU A 67 5.92 -11.67 3.82
CA GLU A 67 7.22 -11.02 4.00
C GLU A 67 7.19 -9.60 3.40
N PHE A 68 7.62 -8.61 4.19
CA PHE A 68 7.91 -7.27 3.70
C PHE A 68 9.40 -6.98 3.91
N THR A 69 10.06 -6.53 2.85
CA THR A 69 11.50 -6.25 2.86
C THR A 69 11.81 -4.76 3.01
N LYS A 70 10.83 -3.90 2.75
CA LYS A 70 10.99 -2.45 2.74
C LYS A 70 9.65 -1.75 3.00
N MET A 71 9.71 -0.61 3.70
CA MET A 71 8.59 0.31 3.88
C MET A 71 8.97 1.73 3.44
N GLU A 72 7.97 2.47 2.96
CA GLU A 72 8.07 3.89 2.60
C GLU A 72 6.79 4.57 3.08
N LEU A 73 6.91 5.68 3.81
CA LEU A 73 5.75 6.41 4.34
C LEU A 73 5.24 7.43 3.33
N LEU A 74 3.91 7.53 3.22
CA LEU A 74 3.24 8.41 2.27
C LEU A 74 2.80 9.69 2.98
N TYR A 75 3.47 10.80 2.67
CA TYR A 75 3.18 12.10 3.27
C TYR A 75 2.49 13.03 2.29
N THR A 76 1.69 13.94 2.84
CA THR A 76 1.13 15.09 2.13
C THR A 76 1.77 16.34 2.71
N PHE A 77 2.35 17.18 1.86
CA PHE A 77 3.00 18.43 2.25
C PHE A 77 2.20 19.58 1.68
N ASN A 78 1.69 20.47 2.54
CA ASN A 78 0.89 21.64 2.14
C ASN A 78 -0.26 21.27 1.18
N GLY A 79 -0.97 20.17 1.48
CA GLY A 79 -2.08 19.67 0.66
C GLY A 79 -1.67 18.94 -0.62
N THR A 80 -0.38 18.78 -0.91
CA THR A 80 0.13 18.07 -2.09
C THR A 80 0.70 16.69 -1.71
N GLU A 81 0.29 15.64 -2.43
CA GLU A 81 0.85 14.30 -2.26
C GLU A 81 2.37 14.31 -2.52
N GLY A 82 3.17 13.94 -1.52
CA GLY A 82 4.63 13.83 -1.61
C GLY A 82 5.12 12.51 -2.22
N PHE A 83 4.25 11.81 -2.92
CA PHE A 83 4.51 10.49 -3.50
C PHE A 83 3.88 10.38 -4.89
N SER A 84 4.48 9.60 -5.77
CA SER A 84 3.94 9.34 -7.11
C SER A 84 2.88 8.24 -7.09
N ARG A 85 2.05 8.15 -8.13
CA ARG A 85 1.10 7.04 -8.33
C ARG A 85 1.66 6.04 -9.33
N SER A 86 1.29 4.77 -9.18
CA SER A 86 1.63 3.75 -10.17
C SER A 86 0.93 4.05 -11.50
N GLN A 87 1.58 3.67 -12.61
CA GLN A 87 0.99 3.82 -13.93
C GLN A 87 -0.14 2.81 -14.13
N GLY A 88 -1.19 3.20 -14.86
CA GLY A 88 -2.38 2.38 -15.10
C GLY A 88 -3.36 2.31 -13.92
N ALA A 89 -3.20 3.16 -12.90
CA ALA A 89 -4.17 3.39 -11.83
C ALA A 89 -5.13 4.54 -12.16
#